data_AF-A0A852JS54-F1
#
_entry.id   AF-A0A852JS54-F1
#
_cell.length_a   1.000
_cell.length_b   1.000
_cell.length_c   1.000
_cell.angle_alpha   90.00
_cell.angle_beta   90.00
_cell.angle_gamma   90.00
#
_symmetry.space_group_name_H-M   'P 1'
#
loop_
_entity.id
_entity.type
_entity.pdbx_description
1 polymer ?
#
loop_
_entity_poly.entity_id
_entity_poly.type
_entity_poly.pdbx_seq_one_letter_code
_entity_poly.pdbx_strand_id
1 'polypeptide(L)'
;RGRIKHLDVVTLLRRIQPPLGFGKLCPHRVACKRLVSMNMPLNSDGTVMFNATLFALVRTALRIKTEGNLEQANEELRAIIKKIWKRTSMKLLDQVVPPAGDDEVTVGKFYATFLIQEYFRKFKKRKEQGLVGKPSQRNALSLQAGLRTLHDIGPEIRRAISGDLTAEEELDKAMKEAVSAASEDDIFR
;
A
#
# COMPACT_ATOMS: atom_id res chain seq x y z
N ARG A 1 31.61 0.06 23.00
CA ARG A 1 31.03 1.39 22.69
C ARG A 1 31.05 1.57 21.16
N GLY A 2 29.94 2.02 20.55
CA GLY A 2 29.77 2.09 19.08
C GLY A 2 28.91 0.99 18.45
N ARG A 3 28.26 0.15 19.27
CA ARG A 3 27.34 -0.93 18.86
C ARG A 3 26.03 -0.80 19.62
N ILE A 4 24.93 -1.21 19.00
CA ILE A 4 23.60 -1.28 19.63
C ILE A 4 22.95 -2.63 19.29
N LYS A 5 22.13 -3.19 20.20
CA LYS A 5 21.36 -4.40 19.90
C LYS A 5 20.27 -4.10 18.87
N HIS A 6 20.03 -5.02 17.94
CA HIS A 6 19.02 -4.82 16.89
C HIS A 6 17.61 -4.55 17.45
N LEU A 7 17.29 -5.12 18.63
CA LEU A 7 16.03 -4.89 19.35
C LEU A 7 15.82 -3.43 19.76
N ASP A 8 16.90 -2.70 20.06
CA ASP A 8 16.84 -1.32 20.55
C ASP A 8 16.91 -0.28 19.42
N VAL A 9 17.17 -0.71 18.18
CA VAL A 9 17.33 0.20 17.02
C VAL A 9 16.08 1.02 16.78
N VAL A 10 14.88 0.41 16.81
CA VAL A 10 13.62 1.17 16.62
C VAL A 10 13.46 2.22 17.72
N THR A 11 13.73 1.85 18.97
CA THR A 11 13.62 2.76 20.12
C THR A 11 14.60 3.92 19.99
N LEU A 12 15.84 3.65 19.57
CA LEU A 12 16.83 4.68 19.29
C LEU A 12 16.34 5.65 18.20
N LEU A 13 15.90 5.13 17.05
CA LEU A 13 15.48 5.96 15.91
C LEU A 13 14.22 6.78 16.20
N ARG A 14 13.30 6.29 17.04
CA ARG A 14 12.15 7.08 17.51
C ARG A 14 12.52 8.23 18.45
N ARG A 15 13.67 8.15 19.13
CA ARG A 15 14.16 9.27 19.97
C ARG A 15 14.79 10.39 19.14
N ILE A 16 15.35 10.06 17.98
CA ILE A 16 15.94 11.03 17.05
C ILE A 16 14.82 11.66 16.21
N GLN A 17 14.82 12.99 16.09
CA GLN A 17 13.83 13.68 15.27
C GLN A 17 14.12 13.47 13.76
N PRO A 18 13.10 13.52 12.90
CA PRO A 18 13.30 13.65 11.46
C PRO A 18 14.22 14.85 11.13
N PRO A 19 15.01 14.79 10.02
CA PRO A 19 14.91 13.84 8.90
C PRO A 19 15.68 12.51 9.10
N LEU A 20 16.65 12.46 10.01
CA LEU A 20 17.50 11.27 10.21
C LEU A 20 16.84 10.21 11.09
N GLY A 21 16.03 10.61 12.05
CA GLY A 21 15.26 9.71 12.90
C GLY A 21 13.80 9.58 12.48
N PHE A 22 13.04 8.84 13.28
CA PHE A 22 11.61 8.62 13.06
C PHE A 22 10.74 9.59 13.89
N GLY A 23 11.26 10.13 14.99
CA GLY A 23 10.51 10.94 15.92
C GLY A 23 9.58 10.13 16.83
N LYS A 24 9.21 10.75 17.96
CA LYS A 24 8.47 10.09 19.05
C LYS A 24 7.09 9.59 18.62
N LEU A 25 6.44 10.33 17.72
CA LEU A 25 5.10 10.04 17.21
C LEU A 25 5.06 8.93 16.14
N CYS A 26 6.21 8.46 15.65
CA CYS A 26 6.22 7.41 14.62
C CYS A 26 5.70 6.07 15.19
N PRO A 27 4.65 5.47 14.59
CA PRO A 27 4.15 4.17 14.99
C PRO A 27 5.22 3.09 14.81
N HIS A 28 5.28 2.14 15.75
CA HIS A 28 6.29 1.07 15.74
C HIS A 28 6.30 0.28 14.42
N ARG A 29 5.13 -0.08 13.88
CA ARG A 29 5.02 -0.80 12.60
C ARG A 29 5.58 -0.02 11.41
N VAL A 30 5.42 1.30 11.40
CA VAL A 30 5.97 2.17 10.34
C VAL A 30 7.48 2.25 10.44
N ALA A 31 8.01 2.37 11.66
CA ALA A 31 9.45 2.32 11.93
C ALA A 31 10.07 0.98 11.48
N CYS A 32 9.46 -0.15 11.83
CA CYS A 32 9.92 -1.47 11.39
C CYS A 32 9.89 -1.58 9.86
N LYS A 33 8.82 -1.14 9.20
CA LYS A 33 8.74 -1.14 7.73
C LYS A 33 9.86 -0.31 7.09
N ARG A 34 10.19 0.86 7.67
CA ARG A 34 11.33 1.67 7.20
C ARG A 34 12.67 0.97 7.38
N LEU A 35 12.85 0.26 8.50
CA LEU A 35 14.07 -0.51 8.77
C LEU A 35 14.25 -1.70 7.80
N VAL A 36 13.17 -2.32 7.32
CA VAL A 36 13.27 -3.37 6.29
C VAL A 36 13.95 -2.85 5.02
N SER A 37 13.73 -1.58 4.67
CA SER A 37 14.35 -0.92 3.52
C SER A 37 15.76 -0.39 3.80
N MET A 38 16.22 -0.42 5.05
CA MET A 38 17.56 0.00 5.45
C MET A 38 18.43 -1.25 5.52
N ASN A 39 19.18 -1.53 4.45
CA ASN A 39 20.04 -2.72 4.28
C ASN A 39 21.27 -2.72 5.22
N MET A 40 21.02 -2.65 6.52
CA MET A 40 22.01 -2.48 7.55
C MET A 40 22.49 -3.85 8.06
N PRO A 41 23.80 -4.15 8.00
CA PRO A 41 24.34 -5.45 8.39
C PRO A 41 24.14 -5.72 9.88
N LEU A 42 23.84 -6.97 10.22
CA LEU A 42 23.72 -7.48 11.57
C LEU A 42 24.93 -8.37 11.91
N ASN A 43 25.58 -8.10 13.04
CA ASN A 43 26.65 -8.95 13.54
C ASN A 43 26.07 -10.24 14.16
N SER A 44 26.89 -11.30 14.23
CA SER A 44 26.52 -12.59 14.83
C SER A 44 26.09 -12.51 16.32
N ASP A 45 26.58 -11.51 17.05
CA ASP A 45 26.19 -11.23 18.44
C ASP A 45 24.84 -10.46 18.58
N GLY A 46 24.12 -10.30 17.46
CA GLY A 46 22.85 -9.58 17.38
C GLY A 46 23.00 -8.07 17.55
N THR A 47 24.20 -7.52 17.38
CA THR A 47 24.45 -6.08 17.44
C THR A 47 24.63 -5.47 16.05
N VAL A 48 24.55 -4.15 16.01
CA VAL A 48 24.67 -3.34 14.81
C VAL A 48 25.66 -2.22 15.10
N MET A 49 26.54 -1.95 14.16
CA MET A 49 27.55 -0.89 14.30
C MET A 49 26.94 0.48 14.03
N PHE A 50 27.32 1.49 14.82
CA PHE A 50 26.85 2.87 14.64
C PHE A 50 27.11 3.42 13.24
N ASN A 51 28.32 3.22 12.68
CA ASN A 51 28.64 3.73 11.33
C ASN A 51 27.77 3.06 10.25
N ALA A 52 27.41 1.78 10.44
CA ALA A 52 26.53 1.07 9.53
C ALA A 52 25.10 1.64 9.60
N THR A 53 24.62 1.94 10.81
CA THR A 53 23.33 2.61 11.02
C THR A 53 23.31 4.00 10.42
N LEU A 54 24.32 4.82 10.68
CA LEU A 54 24.40 6.18 10.14
C LEU A 54 24.42 6.15 8.61
N PHE A 55 25.24 5.28 8.02
CA PHE A 55 25.31 5.13 6.58
C PHE A 55 23.97 4.69 5.98
N ALA A 56 23.32 3.69 6.58
CA ALA A 56 22.01 3.20 6.12
C ALA A 56 20.93 4.29 6.16
N LEU A 57 20.87 5.09 7.23
CA LEU A 57 19.92 6.20 7.36
C LEU A 57 20.13 7.24 6.26
N VAL A 58 21.37 7.68 6.07
CA VAL A 58 21.72 8.68 5.03
C VAL A 58 21.45 8.12 3.64
N ARG A 59 21.87 6.88 3.36
CA ARG A 59 21.66 6.18 2.09
C ARG A 59 20.17 6.11 1.73
N THR A 60 19.33 5.72 2.68
CA THR A 60 17.88 5.62 2.47
C THR A 60 17.22 6.99 2.33
N ALA A 61 17.62 7.99 3.11
CA ALA A 61 17.07 9.34 3.02
C ALA A 61 17.37 10.02 1.67
N LEU A 62 18.57 9.79 1.14
CA LEU A 62 19.02 10.33 -0.14
C LEU A 62 18.74 9.41 -1.35
N ARG A 63 18.15 8.24 -1.12
CA ARG A 63 17.86 7.20 -2.15
C ARG A 63 19.09 6.80 -2.97
N ILE A 64 20.25 6.69 -2.33
CA ILE A 64 21.50 6.32 -3.01
C ILE A 64 21.53 4.82 -3.25
N LYS A 65 21.39 4.40 -4.51
CA LYS A 65 21.48 2.99 -4.93
C LYS A 65 20.56 2.09 -4.09
N THR A 66 19.31 2.51 -3.89
CA THR A 66 18.31 1.78 -3.06
C THR A 66 17.23 1.07 -3.88
N GLU A 67 17.31 1.12 -5.21
CA GLU A 67 16.30 0.60 -6.13
C GLU A 67 16.83 -0.62 -6.89
N GLY A 68 15.92 -1.48 -7.35
CA GLY A 68 16.27 -2.70 -8.10
C GLY A 68 16.90 -3.79 -7.24
N ASN A 69 17.84 -4.54 -7.81
CA ASN A 69 18.58 -5.58 -7.10
C ASN A 69 19.57 -4.94 -6.12
N LEU A 70 19.32 -5.14 -4.81
CA LEU A 70 20.13 -4.55 -3.73
C LEU A 70 21.58 -5.04 -3.74
N GLU A 71 21.86 -6.27 -4.17
CA GLU A 71 23.23 -6.82 -4.24
C GLU A 71 24.05 -6.09 -5.30
N GLN A 72 23.50 -5.97 -6.51
CA GLN A 72 24.12 -5.19 -7.58
C GLN A 72 24.29 -3.73 -7.18
N ALA A 73 23.25 -3.13 -6.59
CA ALA A 73 23.29 -1.74 -6.14
C ALA A 73 24.34 -1.52 -5.04
N ASN A 74 24.57 -2.51 -4.16
CA ASN A 74 25.64 -2.48 -3.15
C ASN A 74 27.02 -2.55 -3.79
N GLU A 75 27.24 -3.44 -4.76
CA GLU A 75 28.54 -3.58 -5.43
C GLU A 75 28.90 -2.29 -6.20
N GLU A 76 27.95 -1.72 -6.93
CA GLU A 76 28.12 -0.44 -7.60
C GLU A 76 28.42 0.70 -6.61
N LEU A 77 27.69 0.76 -5.50
CA LEU A 77 27.92 1.74 -4.44
C LEU A 77 29.33 1.60 -3.84
N ARG A 78 29.77 0.37 -3.62
CA ARG A 78 31.10 0.05 -3.11
C ARG A 78 32.19 0.50 -4.07
N ALA A 79 32.01 0.29 -5.37
CA ALA A 79 32.92 0.78 -6.41
C ALA A 79 32.98 2.32 -6.46
N ILE A 80 31.83 3.00 -6.36
CA ILE A 80 31.74 4.46 -6.33
C ILE A 80 32.46 5.02 -5.10
N ILE A 81 32.23 4.44 -3.91
CA ILE A 81 32.89 4.84 -2.66
C ILE A 81 34.42 4.72 -2.78
N LYS A 82 34.92 3.61 -3.31
CA LYS A 82 36.36 3.39 -3.53
C LYS A 82 36.96 4.42 -4.49
N LYS A 83 36.22 4.80 -5.53
CA LYS A 83 36.67 5.79 -6.52
C LYS A 83 36.78 7.20 -5.95
N ILE A 84 35.81 7.62 -5.14
CA ILE A 84 35.75 8.99 -4.57
C ILE A 84 36.65 9.11 -3.35
N TRP A 85 36.57 8.17 -2.42
CA TRP A 85 37.24 8.25 -1.12
C TRP A 85 38.44 7.31 -1.00
N LYS A 86 39.54 7.65 -1.68
CA LYS A 86 40.78 6.85 -1.77
C LYS A 86 41.45 6.51 -0.43
N ARG A 87 41.20 7.29 0.62
CA ARG A 87 41.77 7.08 1.97
C ARG A 87 40.85 6.30 2.92
N THR A 88 39.66 5.89 2.46
CA THR A 88 38.73 5.10 3.29
C THR A 88 39.30 3.71 3.51
N SER A 89 39.45 3.32 4.77
CA SER A 89 39.91 1.96 5.10
C SER A 89 38.91 0.91 4.60
N MET A 90 39.40 -0.22 4.07
CA MET A 90 38.56 -1.34 3.66
C MET A 90 37.72 -1.89 4.81
N LYS A 91 38.27 -1.90 6.03
CA LYS A 91 37.55 -2.28 7.25
C LYS A 91 36.27 -1.47 7.48
N LEU A 92 36.32 -0.15 7.27
CA LEU A 92 35.13 0.70 7.40
C LEU A 92 34.14 0.41 6.27
N LEU A 93 34.64 0.22 5.04
CA LEU A 93 33.81 -0.06 3.88
C LEU A 93 33.04 -1.38 4.05
N ASP A 94 33.72 -2.45 4.48
CA ASP A 94 33.12 -3.76 4.75
C ASP A 94 32.08 -3.69 5.87
N GLN A 95 32.26 -2.76 6.82
CA GLN A 95 31.31 -2.56 7.90
C GLN A 95 30.02 -1.87 7.47
N VAL A 96 30.07 -0.97 6.47
CA VAL A 96 28.92 -0.15 6.06
C VAL A 96 28.27 -0.61 4.75
N VAL A 97 29.06 -1.22 3.87
CA VAL A 97 28.64 -1.89 2.62
C VAL A 97 29.44 -3.20 2.51
N PRO A 98 29.00 -4.25 3.20
CA PRO A 98 29.62 -5.56 3.09
C PRO A 98 29.52 -6.11 1.65
N PRO A 99 30.51 -6.93 1.23
CA PRO A 99 30.51 -7.55 -0.09
C PRO A 99 29.43 -8.63 -0.19
N ALA A 100 28.87 -8.82 -1.39
CA ALA A 100 27.85 -9.85 -1.60
C ALA A 100 28.33 -11.24 -1.16
N GLY A 101 27.56 -11.89 -0.29
CA GLY A 101 27.81 -13.23 0.20
C GLY A 101 26.53 -13.87 0.76
N ASP A 102 26.45 -15.20 0.72
CA ASP A 102 25.22 -15.96 1.01
C ASP A 102 24.74 -15.84 2.47
N ASP A 103 25.62 -15.49 3.41
CA ASP A 103 25.30 -15.45 4.85
C ASP A 103 25.01 -14.04 5.40
N GLU A 104 24.70 -13.06 4.54
CA GLU A 104 24.39 -11.71 5.01
C GLU A 104 23.03 -11.64 5.73
N VAL A 105 23.07 -11.59 7.06
CA VAL A 105 21.91 -11.22 7.88
C VAL A 105 21.86 -9.72 8.04
N THR A 106 20.73 -9.12 7.68
CA THR A 106 20.48 -7.68 7.88
C THR A 106 19.42 -7.47 8.95
N VAL A 107 19.47 -6.30 9.57
CA VAL A 107 18.43 -5.89 10.52
C VAL A 107 17.06 -5.87 9.84
N GLY A 108 17.00 -5.51 8.56
CA GLY A 108 15.78 -5.56 7.77
C GLY A 108 15.16 -6.96 7.70
N LYS A 109 15.96 -8.01 7.49
CA LYS A 109 15.49 -9.41 7.49
C LYS A 109 14.87 -9.79 8.85
N PHE A 110 15.50 -9.39 9.97
CA PHE A 110 14.95 -9.63 11.31
C PHE A 110 13.57 -8.95 11.51
N TYR A 111 13.45 -7.67 11.14
CA TYR A 111 12.18 -6.94 11.25
C TYR A 111 11.13 -7.43 10.24
N ALA A 112 11.52 -7.94 9.07
CA ALA A 112 10.61 -8.55 8.12
C ALA A 112 9.97 -9.82 8.70
N THR A 113 10.77 -10.71 9.31
CA THR A 113 10.26 -11.89 10.01
C THR A 113 9.29 -11.49 11.12
N PHE A 114 9.63 -10.49 11.93
CA PHE A 114 8.72 -9.95 12.95
C PHE A 114 7.37 -9.49 12.38
N LEU A 115 7.39 -8.71 11.28
CA LEU A 115 6.18 -8.19 10.64
C LEU A 115 5.32 -9.30 10.03
N ILE A 116 5.95 -10.30 9.41
CA ILE A 116 5.27 -11.48 8.85
C ILE A 116 4.59 -12.27 9.98
N GLN A 117 5.31 -12.55 11.06
CA GLN A 117 4.77 -13.27 12.22
C GLN A 117 3.61 -12.50 12.88
N GLU A 118 3.75 -11.18 13.07
CA GLU A 118 2.68 -10.33 13.61
C GLU A 118 1.43 -10.39 12.74
N TYR A 119 1.59 -10.36 11.41
CA TYR A 119 0.50 -10.46 10.46
C TYR A 119 -0.23 -11.81 10.56
N PHE A 120 0.51 -12.93 10.53
CA PHE A 120 -0.06 -14.26 10.65
C PHE A 120 -0.80 -14.47 11.96
N ARG A 121 -0.26 -13.97 13.09
CA ARG A 121 -0.92 -14.05 14.40
C ARG A 121 -2.26 -13.33 14.41
N LYS A 122 -2.33 -12.12 13.83
CA LYS A 122 -3.58 -11.36 13.69
C LYS A 122 -4.56 -12.06 12.74
N PHE A 123 -4.05 -12.65 11.65
CA PHE A 123 -4.86 -13.42 10.73
C PHE A 123 -5.51 -14.63 11.40
N LYS A 124 -4.74 -15.43 12.15
CA LYS A 124 -5.23 -16.58 12.91
C LYS A 124 -6.32 -16.18 13.91
N LYS A 125 -6.08 -15.11 14.69
CA LYS A 125 -7.07 -14.58 15.65
C LYS A 125 -8.37 -14.15 14.98
N ARG A 126 -8.31 -13.48 13.81
CA ARG A 126 -9.51 -13.11 13.05
C ARG A 126 -10.27 -14.33 12.52
N LYS A 127 -9.54 -15.38 12.13
CA LYS A 127 -10.14 -16.64 11.64
C LYS A 127 -10.89 -17.35 12.76
N GLU A 128 -10.26 -17.46 13.94
CA GLU A 128 -10.86 -18.05 15.15
C GLU A 128 -12.11 -17.27 15.62
N GLN A 129 -12.11 -15.95 15.44
CA GLN A 129 -13.25 -15.09 15.77
C GLN A 129 -14.35 -15.06 14.68
N GLY A 130 -14.24 -15.87 13.62
CA GLY A 130 -15.22 -15.88 12.51
C GLY A 130 -15.32 -14.56 11.73
N LEU A 131 -14.32 -13.69 11.86
CA LEU A 131 -14.22 -12.38 11.18
C LEU A 131 -13.56 -12.49 9.79
N VAL A 132 -13.02 -13.67 9.45
CA VAL A 132 -12.48 -13.95 8.12
C VAL A 132 -13.64 -14.42 7.24
N GLY A 133 -14.05 -13.58 6.28
CA GLY A 133 -15.12 -13.87 5.33
C GLY A 133 -16.47 -13.21 5.61
N LYS A 134 -16.66 -12.54 6.76
CA LYS A 134 -17.84 -11.69 6.96
C LYS A 134 -17.58 -10.30 6.36
N PRO A 135 -18.38 -9.82 5.38
CA PRO A 135 -18.32 -8.41 5.00
C PRO A 135 -18.56 -7.58 6.26
N SER A 136 -17.80 -6.50 6.42
CA SER A 136 -17.89 -5.68 7.62
C SER A 136 -19.37 -5.31 7.86
N GLN A 137 -19.89 -5.52 9.09
CA GLN A 137 -21.27 -5.11 9.40
C GLN A 137 -21.48 -3.60 9.16
N ARG A 138 -20.39 -2.82 9.22
CA ARG A 138 -20.39 -1.39 8.88
C ARG A 138 -20.73 -1.16 7.40
N ASN A 139 -20.22 -2.01 6.51
CA ASN A 139 -20.51 -1.98 5.09
C ASN A 139 -21.96 -2.46 4.82
N ALA A 140 -22.43 -3.49 5.53
CA ALA A 140 -23.80 -3.97 5.37
C ALA A 140 -24.83 -2.90 5.78
N LEU A 141 -24.61 -2.21 6.91
CA LEU A 141 -25.47 -1.13 7.38
C LEU A 141 -25.40 0.11 6.48
N SER A 142 -24.22 0.49 5.98
CA SER A 142 -24.09 1.61 5.04
C SER A 142 -24.73 1.31 3.67
N LEU A 143 -24.63 0.06 3.19
CA LEU A 143 -25.28 -0.38 1.97
C LEU A 143 -26.80 -0.41 2.12
N GLN A 144 -27.31 -0.89 3.26
CA GLN A 144 -28.75 -0.88 3.55
C GLN A 144 -29.31 0.53 3.68
N ALA A 145 -28.56 1.45 4.29
CA ALA A 145 -28.94 2.86 4.35
C ALA A 145 -28.97 3.50 2.95
N GLY A 146 -27.92 3.28 2.14
CA GLY A 146 -27.87 3.77 0.76
C GLY A 146 -28.99 3.21 -0.12
N LEU A 147 -29.35 1.93 0.03
CA LEU A 147 -30.44 1.31 -0.71
C LEU A 147 -31.82 1.88 -0.32
N ARG A 148 -32.04 2.18 0.97
CA ARG A 148 -33.25 2.89 1.42
C ARG A 148 -33.33 4.28 0.83
N THR A 149 -32.24 5.05 0.88
CA THR A 149 -32.19 6.40 0.27
C THR A 149 -32.50 6.35 -1.23
N LEU A 150 -31.97 5.37 -1.96
CA LEU A 150 -32.31 5.20 -3.38
C LEU A 150 -33.77 4.81 -3.62
N HIS A 151 -34.35 3.95 -2.77
CA HIS A 151 -35.78 3.61 -2.85
C HIS A 151 -36.68 4.81 -2.54
N ASP A 152 -36.30 5.66 -1.58
CA ASP A 152 -37.04 6.86 -1.19
C ASP A 152 -36.98 7.94 -2.29
N ILE A 153 -35.85 8.04 -3.01
CA ILE A 153 -35.66 8.96 -4.14
C ILE A 153 -36.29 8.41 -5.45
N GLY A 154 -36.49 7.09 -5.56
CA GLY A 154 -37.02 6.43 -6.75
C GLY A 154 -38.35 6.98 -7.30
N PRO A 155 -39.38 7.27 -6.47
CA PRO A 155 -40.64 7.89 -6.91
C PRO A 155 -40.48 9.32 -7.45
N GLU A 156 -39.46 10.03 -7.00
CA GLU A 156 -39.17 11.40 -7.43
C GLU A 156 -38.39 11.42 -8.75
N ILE A 157 -37.44 10.49 -8.92
CA ILE A 157 -36.80 10.20 -10.22
C ILE A 157 -37.86 9.79 -11.25
N ARG A 158 -38.77 8.88 -10.91
CA ARG A 158 -39.85 8.45 -11.82
C ARG A 158 -40.79 9.59 -12.21
N ARG A 159 -41.12 10.50 -11.29
CA ARG A 159 -41.91 11.70 -11.60
C ARG A 159 -41.16 12.70 -12.48
N ALA A 160 -39.86 12.90 -12.26
CA ALA A 160 -39.05 13.81 -13.06
C ALA A 160 -38.82 13.31 -14.50
N ILE A 161 -38.81 11.99 -14.71
CA ILE A 161 -38.69 11.37 -16.04
C ILE A 161 -40.05 11.29 -16.74
N SER A 162 -41.16 11.26 -16.00
CA SER A 162 -42.53 11.25 -16.54
C SER A 162 -43.00 12.65 -16.99
N GLY A 163 -42.18 13.34 -17.78
CA GLY A 163 -42.58 14.53 -18.53
C GLY A 163 -43.25 14.13 -19.84
N ASP A 164 -44.58 14.15 -19.83
CA ASP A 164 -45.54 14.20 -20.95
C ASP A 164 -45.30 13.30 -22.19
N LEU A 165 -45.78 12.06 -22.13
CA LEU A 165 -45.91 11.12 -23.27
C LEU A 165 -47.29 11.19 -23.94
N THR A 166 -48.20 12.05 -23.48
CA THR A 166 -49.59 12.04 -23.96
C THR A 166 -49.73 12.62 -25.37
N ALA A 167 -48.83 13.51 -25.78
CA ALA A 167 -48.82 14.06 -27.13
C ALA A 167 -48.34 13.06 -28.20
N GLU A 168 -47.44 12.13 -27.87
CA GLU A 168 -46.89 11.18 -28.84
C GLU A 168 -47.85 10.00 -29.10
N GLU A 169 -48.61 9.56 -28.09
CA GLU A 169 -49.59 8.47 -28.24
C GLU A 169 -50.85 8.90 -29.04
N GLU A 170 -51.28 10.16 -28.92
CA GLU A 170 -52.42 10.69 -29.70
C GLU A 170 -52.08 10.84 -31.19
N LEU A 171 -50.84 11.22 -31.53
CA LEU A 171 -50.34 11.31 -32.90
C LEU A 171 -50.26 9.92 -33.58
N ASP A 172 -49.83 8.90 -32.83
CA ASP A 172 -49.68 7.54 -33.36
C ASP A 172 -51.03 6.82 -33.53
N LYS A 173 -52.05 7.23 -32.76
CA LYS A 173 -53.43 6.74 -32.91
C LYS A 173 -54.15 7.38 -34.10
N ALA A 174 -54.01 8.69 -34.29
CA ALA A 174 -54.59 9.40 -35.44
C ALA A 174 -54.03 8.90 -36.78
N MET A 175 -52.75 8.52 -36.83
CA MET A 175 -52.13 7.97 -38.04
C MET A 175 -52.60 6.55 -38.36
N LYS A 176 -52.97 5.74 -37.36
CA LYS A 176 -53.50 4.37 -37.57
C LYS A 176 -54.96 4.37 -38.04
N GLU A 177 -55.80 5.28 -37.55
CA GLU A 177 -57.21 5.40 -37.96
C GLU A 177 -57.35 5.91 -39.41
N ALA A 178 -56.46 6.78 -39.88
CA ALA A 178 -56.44 7.24 -41.28
C ALA A 178 -56.03 6.13 -42.27
N VAL A 179 -55.20 5.17 -41.83
CA VAL A 179 -54.73 4.04 -42.66
C VAL A 179 -55.78 2.95 -42.77
N SER A 180 -56.61 2.71 -41.73
CA SER A 180 -57.68 1.72 -41.79
C SER A 180 -58.86 2.17 -42.67
N ALA A 181 -59.22 3.46 -42.63
CA ALA A 181 -60.33 4.00 -43.43
C ALA A 181 -60.06 3.95 -44.95
N ALA A 182 -58.79 3.97 -45.38
CA ALA A 182 -58.42 3.88 -46.80
C ALA A 182 -58.46 2.44 -47.34
N SER A 183 -58.68 1.43 -46.49
CA SER A 183 -58.58 0.01 -46.85
C SER A 183 -59.92 -0.74 -46.96
N GLU A 184 -61.04 -0.12 -46.56
CA GLU A 184 -62.36 -0.76 -46.58
C GLU A 184 -63.21 -0.46 -47.85
N ASP A 185 -62.79 0.46 -48.72
CA ASP A 185 -63.54 0.80 -49.95
C ASP A 185 -63.15 -0.03 -51.20
N ASP A 186 -62.21 -0.98 -51.11
CA ASP A 186 -61.70 -1.75 -52.28
C ASP A 186 -62.09 -3.24 -52.30
N ILE A 187 -63.05 -3.68 -51.47
CA ILE A 187 -63.52 -5.08 -51.41
C ILE A 187 -65.03 -5.19 -51.68
N PHE A 188 -65.55 -4.47 -52.68
CA PHE A 188 -66.72 -4.92 -53.45
C PHE A 188 -66.61 -4.41 -54.90
N ARG A 189 -65.72 -5.03 -55.67
CA ARG A 189 -65.82 -5.11 -57.13
C ARG A 189 -65.37 -6.46 -57.63
#